data_AF-A0A820JDK4-F1
#
_entry.id   AF-A0A820JDK4-F1
#
_cell.length_a   1.000
_cell.length_b   1.000
_cell.length_c   1.000
_cell.angle_alpha   90.00
_cell.angle_beta   90.00
_cell.angle_gamma   90.00
#
_symmetry.space_group_name_H-M   'P 1'
#
loop_
_entity.id
_entity.type
_entity.pdbx_description
1 polymer ?
#
loop_
_entity_poly.entity_id
_entity_poly.type
_entity_poly.pdbx_seq_one_letter_code
_entity_poly.pdbx_strand_id
1 'polypeptide(L)' 'MFLARVLIGKTCIGSSSMKVPPVGFDTTTDGQHIFVVYHDASAY' A
#
# COMPACT_ATOMS: atom_id res chain seq x y z
N MET A 1 16.29 -6.35 -8.69
CA MET A 1 15.23 -5.33 -8.79
C MET A 1 14.07 -5.94 -9.55
N PHE A 2 12.89 -6.03 -8.95
CA PHE A 2 11.69 -6.55 -9.60
C PHE A 2 10.80 -5.39 -10.01
N LEU A 3 10.28 -5.43 -11.23
CA LEU A 3 9.24 -4.52 -11.68
C LEU A 3 7.92 -5.26 -11.58
N ALA A 4 7.02 -4.78 -10.73
CA ALA A 4 5.67 -5.33 -10.57
C ALA A 4 4.64 -4.25 -10.88
N ARG A 5 3.53 -4.64 -11.50
CA ARG A 5 2.40 -3.74 -11.70
C ARG A 5 1.43 -3.92 -10.54
N VAL A 6 1.38 -2.93 -9.65
CA VAL A 6 0.59 -3.03 -8.42
C VAL A 6 -0.59 -2.06 -8.47
N LEU A 7 -1.76 -2.53 -8.05
CA LEU A 7 -2.95 -1.70 -7.90
C LEU A 7 -2.87 -0.94 -6.56
N ILE A 8 -2.41 0.31 -6.60
CA ILE A 8 -2.19 1.10 -5.38
C ILE A 8 -3.48 1.64 -4.73
N GLY A 9 -4.59 1.69 -5.47
CA GLY A 9 -5.88 2.15 -4.96
C GLY A 9 -5.81 3.53 -4.29
N LYS A 10 -6.59 3.72 -3.23
CA LYS A 10 -6.59 4.92 -2.38
C LYS A 10 -5.45 4.87 -1.37
N THR A 11 -4.59 5.88 -1.40
CA THR A 11 -3.41 5.99 -0.54
C THR A 11 -3.66 6.92 0.65
N CYS A 12 -3.07 6.62 1.82
CA CYS A 12 -2.99 7.54 2.97
C CYS A 12 -1.57 7.65 3.52
N ILE A 13 -1.32 8.69 4.32
CA ILE A 13 -0.04 8.85 5.01
C ILE A 13 0.10 7.79 6.10
N GLY A 14 1.15 6.98 5.98
CA GLY A 14 1.48 5.93 6.94
C GLY A 14 2.01 6.49 8.26
N SER A 15 1.78 5.74 9.34
CA SER A 15 2.42 5.95 10.64
C SER A 15 3.26 4.73 11.00
N SER A 16 4.32 4.90 11.77
CA SER A 16 5.21 3.79 12.18
C SER A 16 4.51 2.70 12.99
N SER A 17 3.39 3.03 13.65
CA SER A 17 2.56 2.08 14.38
C SER A 17 1.50 1.37 13.51
N MET A 18 1.36 1.78 12.25
CA MET A 18 0.32 1.29 11.34
C MET A 18 0.75 -0.02 10.68
N LYS A 19 0.02 -1.10 10.96
CA LYS A 19 0.26 -2.42 10.35
C LYS A 19 -0.56 -2.66 9.09
N VAL A 20 -1.72 -2.00 9.00
CA VAL A 20 -2.66 -2.09 7.88
C VAL A 20 -3.19 -0.69 7.56
N PRO A 21 -3.53 -0.40 6.29
CA PRO A 21 -4.19 0.85 5.94
C PRO A 21 -5.51 1.03 6.72
N PRO A 22 -5.87 2.26 7.09
CA PRO A 22 -7.15 2.56 7.71
C PRO A 22 -8.31 2.31 6.73
N VAL A 23 -9.51 2.11 7.28
CA VAL A 23 -10.71 1.79 6.49
C VAL A 23 -10.94 2.84 5.40
N GLY A 24 -11.14 2.38 4.17
CA GLY A 24 -11.36 3.24 3.00
C GLY A 24 -10.09 3.59 2.21
N PHE A 25 -8.93 3.10 2.66
CA PHE A 25 -7.65 3.17 1.96
C PHE A 25 -7.12 1.76 1.66
N ASP A 26 -6.45 1.63 0.52
CA ASP A 26 -5.91 0.36 0.02
C ASP A 26 -4.40 0.26 0.30
N THR A 27 -3.70 1.39 0.37
CA THR A 27 -2.24 1.44 0.59
C THR A 27 -1.82 2.61 1.48
N THR A 28 -0.59 2.53 2.01
CA THR A 28 0.02 3.61 2.79
C THR A 28 1.28 4.13 2.09
N THR A 29 1.60 5.40 2.31
CA THR A 29 2.82 6.03 1.78
C THR A 29 3.47 6.94 2.81
N ASP A 30 4.79 7.05 2.77
CA ASP A 30 5.55 8.07 3.52
C ASP A 30 5.86 9.31 2.66
N GLY A 31 5.34 9.36 1.41
CA GLY A 31 5.62 10.41 0.42
C GLY A 31 6.78 10.10 -0.52
N GLN A 32 7.59 9.08 -0.25
CA GLN A 32 8.67 8.60 -1.12
C GLN A 32 8.50 7.13 -1.53
N HIS A 33 7.93 6.32 -0.65
CA HIS A 33 7.71 4.89 -0.78
C HIS A 33 6.22 4.57 -0.62
N ILE A 34 5.76 3.55 -1.33
CA ILE A 34 4.41 2.99 -1.20
C ILE A 34 4.54 1.63 -0.52
N PHE A 35 3.77 1.44 0.55
CA PHE A 35 3.66 0.20 1.27
C PHE A 35 2.33 -0.45 0.92
N VAL A 36 2.41 -1.65 0.38
CA VAL A 36 1.26 -2.44 -0.07
C VAL A 36 1.17 -3.66 0.82
N VAL A 37 0.03 -3.81 1.50
CA VAL A 37 -0.27 -5.05 2.21
C VAL A 37 -0.88 -6.00 1.19
N TYR A 38 -0.16 -7.08 0.88
CA TYR A 38 -0.57 -8.05 -0.12
C TYR A 38 -1.82 -8.81 0.34
N HIS A 39 -2.88 -8.70 -0.48
CA HIS A 39 -3.93 -9.70 -0.56
C HIS A 39 -3.79 -10.39 -1.93
N ASP A 40 -3.99 -11.71 -2.01
CA ASP A 40 -3.80 -12.49 -3.26
C ASP A 40 -4.57 -11.94 -4.47
N ALA A 41 -5.59 -11.10 -4.25
CA ALA A 41 -6.35 -10.43 -5.30
C ALA A 41 -5.70 -9.16 -5.87
N SER A 42 -4.55 -8.70 -5.35
CA SER A 42 -4.05 -7.33 -5.56
C SER A 42 -2.83 -7.19 -6.49
N ALA A 43 -2.29 -8.28 -7.03
CA ALA A 43 -1.10 -8.26 -7.91
C ALA A 43 -1.32 -9.13 -9.16
N TYR A 44 -0.80 -8.65 -10.31
CA TYR A 44 -0.77 -9.36 -11.59
C TYR A 44 0.58 -9.17 -12.27
#